data_AF-A0A924AII3-F1
#
_entry.id   AF-A0A924AII3-F1
#
_cell.length_a   1.000
_cell.length_b   1.000
_cell.length_c   1.000
_cell.angle_alpha   90.00
_cell.angle_beta   90.00
_cell.angle_gamma   90.00
#
_symmetry.space_group_name_H-M   'P 1'
#
loop_
_entity.id
_entity.type
_entity.pdbx_description
1 polymer ?
#
loop_
_entity_poly.entity_id
_entity_poly.type
_entity_poly.pdbx_seq_one_letter_code
_entity_poly.pdbx_strand_id
1 'polypeptide(L)'
;AESDFSTERDILYKVLFDMKSDLHDLKKLTLELMKNGSAKVQEINTNLIQKIYGNKDLESEISFEETPGNAVYNPQNTEEDFEESEQNYHFVETVEVEEILKLEKKEIEMIKKSLEKNKGKRKAAADELGISERTLYRKIKQFDL
;
A
#
# COMPACT_ATOMS: atom_id res chain seq x y z
N ALA A 1 22.28 -7.10 2.20
CA ALA A 1 21.48 -7.76 1.15
C ALA A 1 20.03 -7.93 1.57
N GLU A 2 19.70 -8.79 2.55
CA GLU A 2 18.30 -8.99 3.00
C GLU A 2 17.80 -7.86 3.93
N SER A 3 18.71 -7.21 4.68
CA SER A 3 18.41 -6.02 5.47
C SER A 3 18.10 -4.79 4.62
N ASP A 4 18.78 -4.66 3.48
CA ASP A 4 18.63 -3.52 2.58
C ASP A 4 17.20 -3.56 2.02
N PHE A 5 16.81 -4.67 1.40
CA PHE A 5 15.46 -4.85 0.83
C PHE A 5 14.33 -4.59 1.85
N SER A 6 14.50 -5.06 3.09
CA SER A 6 13.53 -4.81 4.17
C SER A 6 13.45 -3.32 4.52
N THR A 7 14.60 -2.64 4.55
CA THR A 7 14.70 -1.20 4.85
C THR A 7 14.08 -0.36 3.72
N GLU A 8 14.34 -0.70 2.46
CA GLU A 8 13.74 0.00 1.32
C GLU A 8 12.22 -0.18 1.25
N ARG A 9 11.72 -1.36 1.61
CA ARG A 9 10.28 -1.61 1.71
C ARG A 9 9.63 -0.77 2.81
N ASP A 10 10.25 -0.68 3.98
CA ASP A 10 9.74 0.12 5.10
C ASP A 10 9.76 1.62 4.77
N ILE A 11 10.80 2.09 4.06
CA ILE A 11 10.85 3.46 3.54
C ILE A 11 9.71 3.71 2.54
N LEU A 12 9.48 2.77 1.61
CA LEU A 12 8.42 2.90 0.62
C LEU A 12 7.04 2.96 1.28
N TYR A 13 6.77 2.12 2.28
CA TYR A 13 5.50 2.17 3.02
C TYR A 13 5.31 3.49 3.76
N LYS A 14 6.37 4.04 4.33
CA LYS A 14 6.31 5.37 4.96
C LYS A 14 5.95 6.45 3.94
N VAL A 15 6.60 6.46 2.77
CA VAL A 15 6.27 7.40 1.69
C VAL A 15 4.83 7.24 1.22
N LEU A 16 4.35 6.01 1.01
CA LEU A 16 2.97 5.76 0.58
C LEU A 16 1.94 6.19 1.63
N PHE A 17 2.25 6.01 2.91
CA PHE A 17 1.39 6.46 4.01
C PHE A 17 1.32 7.98 4.08
N ASP A 18 2.46 8.65 3.96
CA ASP A 18 2.52 10.12 3.92
C ASP A 18 1.73 10.66 2.71
N MET A 19 1.89 10.04 1.52
CA MET A 19 1.11 10.38 0.32
C MET A 19 -0.40 10.17 0.51
N LYS A 20 -0.81 9.12 1.23
CA LYS A 20 -2.23 8.90 1.56
C LYS A 20 -2.78 10.02 2.44
N SER A 21 -2.01 10.49 3.41
CA SER A 21 -2.38 11.66 4.22
C SER A 21 -2.50 12.91 3.35
N ASP A 22 -1.52 13.17 2.48
CA ASP A 22 -1.53 14.36 1.62
C ASP A 22 -2.71 14.38 0.66
N LEU A 23 -3.08 13.22 0.10
CA LEU A 23 -4.28 13.08 -0.73
C LEU A 23 -5.58 13.35 0.03
N HIS A 24 -5.65 12.94 1.31
CA HIS A 24 -6.81 13.23 2.15
C HIS A 24 -6.92 14.73 2.42
N ASP A 25 -5.80 15.37 2.76
CA ASP A 25 -5.74 16.82 2.99
C ASP A 25 -6.13 17.60 1.73
N LEU A 26 -5.68 17.16 0.55
CA LEU A 26 -6.05 17.76 -0.74
C LEU A 26 -7.55 17.61 -1.05
N LYS A 27 -8.13 16.43 -0.80
CA LYS A 27 -9.59 16.20 -0.95
C LYS A 27 -10.40 17.12 -0.05
N LYS A 28 -9.96 17.31 1.19
CA LYS A 28 -10.63 18.22 2.13
C LYS A 28 -10.57 19.66 1.64
N LEU A 29 -9.39 20.13 1.23
CA LEU A 29 -9.21 21.49 0.72
C LEU A 29 -10.05 21.75 -0.52
N THR A 30 -10.07 20.81 -1.47
CA THR A 30 -10.89 20.94 -2.69
C THR A 30 -12.38 20.94 -2.40
N LEU A 31 -12.86 20.10 -1.48
CA LEU A 31 -14.26 20.12 -1.05
C LEU A 31 -14.64 21.47 -0.42
N GLU A 32 -13.77 22.02 0.42
CA GLU A 32 -13.99 23.32 1.04
C GLU A 32 -13.96 24.46 0.02
N LEU A 33 -13.06 24.42 -0.98
CA LEU A 33 -13.05 25.36 -2.11
C LEU A 33 -14.37 25.35 -2.89
N MET A 34 -14.92 24.15 -3.15
CA MET A 34 -16.19 24.01 -3.84
C MET A 34 -17.39 24.54 -3.02
N LYS A 35 -17.37 24.35 -1.69
CA LYS A 35 -18.49 24.76 -0.81
C LYS A 35 -18.45 26.24 -0.43
N ASN A 36 -17.28 26.79 -0.15
CA ASN A 36 -17.13 28.08 0.52
C ASN A 36 -16.51 29.18 -0.36
N GLY A 37 -16.04 28.85 -1.56
CA GLY A 37 -15.35 29.76 -2.47
C GLY A 37 -13.92 30.11 -2.00
N SER A 38 -13.10 30.64 -2.91
CA SER A 38 -11.65 30.84 -2.71
C SER A 38 -11.32 31.70 -1.48
N ALA A 39 -12.04 32.80 -1.27
CA ALA A 39 -11.71 33.80 -0.24
C ALA A 39 -11.80 33.26 1.21
N LYS A 40 -12.82 32.43 1.53
CA LYS A 40 -12.98 31.90 2.89
C LYS A 40 -12.07 30.71 3.18
N VAL A 41 -11.66 29.97 2.16
CA VAL A 41 -10.88 28.74 2.33
C VAL A 41 -9.41 29.05 2.57
N GLN A 42 -8.89 30.12 1.97
CA GLN A 42 -7.55 30.61 2.24
C GLN A 42 -7.36 30.97 3.72
N GLU A 43 -8.35 31.59 4.37
CA GLU A 43 -8.27 31.94 5.80
C GLU A 43 -8.38 30.72 6.72
N ILE A 44 -9.32 29.80 6.44
CA ILE A 44 -9.62 28.66 7.31
C ILE A 44 -8.54 27.57 7.23
N ASN A 45 -7.89 27.42 6.06
CA ASN A 45 -7.01 26.27 5.77
C ASN A 45 -5.57 26.65 5.44
N THR A 46 -5.11 27.81 5.93
CA THR A 46 -3.71 28.25 5.83
C THR A 46 -2.71 27.14 6.16
N ASN A 47 -2.92 26.42 7.27
CA ASN A 47 -2.04 25.34 7.72
C ASN A 47 -2.03 24.12 6.78
N LEU A 48 -3.17 23.76 6.19
CA LEU A 48 -3.26 22.65 5.24
C LEU A 48 -2.62 23.02 3.90
N ILE A 49 -2.84 24.25 3.43
CA ILE A 49 -2.22 24.79 2.21
C ILE A 49 -0.70 24.81 2.37
N GLN A 50 -0.20 25.27 3.52
CA GLN A 50 1.24 25.30 3.83
C GLN A 50 1.86 23.89 3.86
N LYS A 51 1.13 22.91 4.40
CA LYS A 51 1.57 21.51 4.43
C LYS A 51 1.66 20.89 3.02
N ILE A 52 0.70 21.21 2.14
CA ILE A 52 0.61 20.63 0.79
C ILE A 52 1.60 21.28 -0.20
N TYR A 53 1.69 22.62 -0.21
CA TYR A 53 2.49 23.35 -1.20
C TYR A 53 3.90 23.69 -0.72
N GLY A 54 4.18 23.47 0.57
CA GLY A 54 5.42 23.89 1.22
C GLY A 54 5.54 25.42 1.31
N ASN A 55 6.47 25.91 2.14
CA ASN A 55 6.86 27.32 2.18
C ASN A 55 7.59 27.73 0.88
N LYS A 56 6.94 27.60 -0.29
CA LYS A 56 7.27 28.44 -1.43
C LYS A 56 6.52 29.74 -1.20
N ASP A 57 7.29 30.80 -1.07
CA ASP A 57 6.82 32.16 -0.89
C ASP A 57 5.53 32.40 -1.69
N LEU A 58 4.50 32.90 -1.00
CA LEU A 58 3.18 33.27 -1.49
C LEU A 58 3.25 34.45 -2.48
N GLU A 59 4.29 34.55 -3.31
CA GLU A 59 4.50 35.62 -4.30
C GLU A 59 3.84 35.32 -5.65
N SER A 60 3.29 34.12 -5.87
CA SER A 60 2.35 33.94 -6.97
C SER A 60 0.94 34.30 -6.48
N GLU A 61 0.63 35.59 -6.45
CA GLU A 61 -0.76 36.05 -6.48
C GLU A 61 -1.43 35.41 -7.70
N ILE A 62 -2.16 34.32 -7.49
CA ILE A 62 -3.11 33.82 -8.48
C ILE A 62 -4.26 34.82 -8.43
N SER A 63 -4.20 35.86 -9.27
CA SER A 63 -5.31 36.78 -9.48
C SER A 63 -6.46 36.03 -10.16
N PHE A 64 -7.39 35.52 -9.35
CA PHE A 64 -8.68 35.12 -9.86
C PHE A 64 -9.47 36.41 -10.15
N GLU A 65 -9.66 36.73 -11.43
CA GLU A 65 -10.62 37.77 -11.83
C GLU A 65 -12.00 37.39 -11.29
N GLU A 66 -12.50 38.20 -10.35
CA GLU A 66 -13.89 38.17 -9.92
C GLU A 66 -14.78 38.59 -11.11
N THR A 67 -15.21 37.63 -11.91
CA THR A 67 -16.38 37.84 -12.77
C THR A 67 -17.63 37.75 -11.90
N PRO A 68 -18.52 38.76 -11.87
CA PRO A 68 -19.77 38.68 -11.12
C PRO A 68 -20.77 37.81 -11.90
N GLY A 69 -20.53 36.50 -11.89
CA GLY A 69 -21.50 35.51 -12.31
C GLY A 69 -22.37 35.13 -11.12
N ASN A 70 -23.58 35.69 -11.04
CA ASN A 70 -24.61 35.21 -10.12
C ASN A 70 -25.00 33.76 -10.46
N ALA A 71 -24.21 32.79 -10.00
CA ALA A 71 -24.65 31.42 -9.88
C ALA A 71 -25.39 31.29 -8.55
N VAL A 72 -26.71 31.42 -8.59
CA VAL A 72 -27.58 31.07 -7.46
C VAL A 72 -27.42 29.57 -7.22
N TYR A 73 -26.48 29.20 -6.34
CA TYR A 73 -26.34 27.84 -5.86
C TYR A 73 -27.34 27.66 -4.73
N ASN A 74 -28.47 27.02 -5.04
CA ASN A 74 -29.49 26.70 -4.07
C ASN A 74 -29.03 25.43 -3.30
N PRO A 75 -28.69 25.50 -2.00
CA PRO A 75 -28.31 24.32 -1.25
C PRO A 75 -29.60 23.56 -0.93
N GLN A 76 -30.03 22.68 -1.83
CA GLN A 76 -30.93 21.62 -1.42
C GLN A 76 -30.10 20.74 -0.48
N ASN A 77 -30.45 20.77 0.81
CA ASN A 77 -30.03 19.78 1.79
C ASN A 77 -30.50 18.41 1.31
N THR A 78 -29.72 17.76 0.48
CA THR A 78 -29.69 16.30 0.42
C THR A 78 -28.70 15.88 1.48
N GLU A 79 -29.22 15.41 2.61
CA GLU A 79 -28.50 14.49 3.49
C GLU A 79 -28.19 13.24 2.65
N GLU A 80 -27.16 13.34 1.80
CA GLU A 80 -26.51 12.15 1.27
C GLU A 80 -25.75 11.58 2.44
N ASP A 81 -26.39 10.59 3.07
CA ASP A 81 -25.74 9.60 3.92
C ASP A 81 -24.62 8.99 3.08
N PHE A 82 -23.43 9.58 3.19
CA PHE A 82 -22.22 8.99 2.68
C PHE A 82 -21.98 7.77 3.57
N GLU A 83 -22.55 6.64 3.17
CA GLU A 83 -22.04 5.35 3.59
C GLU A 83 -20.56 5.34 3.18
N GLU A 84 -19.70 5.62 4.16
CA GLU A 84 -18.29 5.36 4.10
C GLU A 84 -18.17 3.86 3.89
N SER A 85 -18.14 3.46 2.62
CA SER A 85 -17.78 2.11 2.24
C SER A 85 -16.31 1.95 2.61
N GLU A 86 -16.07 1.59 3.87
CA GLU A 86 -14.82 1.05 4.43
C GLU A 86 -14.40 -0.28 3.74
N GLN A 87 -14.90 -0.55 2.53
CA GLN A 87 -14.75 -1.81 1.85
C GLN A 87 -14.21 -1.60 0.44
N ASN A 88 -13.01 -1.02 0.35
CA ASN A 88 -12.08 -1.37 -0.73
C ASN A 88 -10.60 -1.04 -0.43
N TYR A 89 -10.17 -1.21 0.83
CA TYR A 89 -8.76 -1.54 1.11
C TYR A 89 -8.50 -3.05 1.02
N HIS A 90 -9.34 -3.77 0.26
CA HIS A 90 -9.10 -5.17 -0.02
C HIS A 90 -8.27 -5.25 -1.29
N PHE A 91 -7.12 -5.91 -1.18
CA PHE A 91 -6.15 -6.22 -2.24
C PHE A 91 -5.13 -5.12 -2.57
N VAL A 92 -4.21 -4.87 -1.62
CA VAL A 92 -2.80 -4.99 -2.05
C VAL A 92 -2.67 -6.45 -2.48
N GLU A 93 -2.57 -6.67 -3.78
CA GLU A 93 -2.43 -7.98 -4.38
C GLU A 93 -1.30 -8.72 -3.65
N THR A 94 -1.63 -9.81 -2.96
CA THR A 94 -0.74 -10.67 -2.17
C THR A 94 0.24 -11.46 -3.03
N VAL A 95 0.68 -10.89 -4.17
CA VAL A 95 1.45 -11.58 -5.21
C VAL A 95 2.74 -12.16 -4.64
N GLU A 96 3.47 -11.43 -3.79
CA GLU A 96 4.67 -12.01 -3.16
C GLU A 96 4.35 -13.04 -2.07
N VAL A 97 3.45 -12.75 -1.14
CA VAL A 97 3.23 -13.63 0.02
C VAL A 97 2.52 -14.93 -0.36
N GLU A 98 1.53 -14.87 -1.26
CA GLU A 98 0.85 -16.08 -1.72
C GLU A 98 1.76 -16.94 -2.61
N GLU A 99 2.55 -16.36 -3.51
CA GLU A 99 3.47 -17.13 -4.34
C GLU A 99 4.60 -17.77 -3.52
N ILE A 100 5.16 -17.06 -2.53
CA ILE A 100 6.17 -17.60 -1.62
C ILE A 100 5.59 -18.77 -0.80
N LEU A 101 4.39 -18.61 -0.24
CA LEU A 101 3.71 -19.69 0.49
C LEU A 101 3.38 -20.89 -0.43
N LYS A 102 2.99 -20.63 -1.69
CA LYS A 102 2.75 -21.68 -2.70
C LYS A 102 4.03 -22.43 -3.05
N LEU A 103 5.15 -21.73 -3.20
CA LEU A 103 6.45 -22.34 -3.51
C LEU A 103 6.97 -23.21 -2.36
N GLU A 104 6.87 -22.72 -1.13
CA GLU A 104 7.26 -23.46 0.07
C GLU A 104 6.43 -24.75 0.23
N LYS A 105 5.10 -24.66 0.05
CA LYS A 105 4.21 -25.84 0.05
C LYS A 105 4.61 -26.87 -1.01
N LYS A 106 4.93 -26.41 -2.22
CA LYS A 106 5.37 -27.28 -3.33
C LYS A 106 6.71 -27.95 -3.02
N GLU A 107 7.63 -27.22 -2.40
CA GLU A 107 8.90 -27.78 -1.94
C GLU A 107 8.70 -28.88 -0.88
N ILE A 108 7.84 -28.63 0.13
CA ILE A 108 7.50 -29.61 1.16
C ILE A 108 6.91 -30.87 0.52
N GLU A 109 5.97 -30.73 -0.43
CA GLU A 109 5.35 -31.85 -1.12
C GLU A 109 6.38 -32.67 -1.93
N MET A 110 7.28 -32.00 -2.66
CA MET A 110 8.35 -32.66 -3.41
C MET A 110 9.30 -33.44 -2.50
N ILE A 111 9.64 -32.87 -1.32
CA ILE A 111 10.49 -33.54 -0.33
C ILE A 111 9.79 -34.77 0.24
N LYS A 112 8.51 -34.65 0.65
CA LYS A 112 7.71 -35.80 1.15
C LYS A 112 7.68 -36.92 0.13
N LYS A 113 7.30 -36.59 -1.11
CA LYS A 113 7.16 -37.58 -2.19
C LYS A 113 8.47 -38.30 -2.51
N SER A 114 9.58 -37.55 -2.51
CA SER A 114 10.92 -38.12 -2.77
C SER A 114 11.36 -39.02 -1.62
N LEU A 115 11.09 -38.64 -0.37
CA LEU A 115 11.39 -39.47 0.80
C LEU A 115 10.55 -40.76 0.82
N GLU A 116 9.25 -40.69 0.54
CA GLU A 116 8.36 -41.85 0.46
C GLU A 116 8.81 -42.83 -0.63
N LYS A 117 9.07 -42.32 -1.85
CA LYS A 117 9.54 -43.13 -2.99
C LYS A 117 10.86 -43.85 -2.69
N ASN A 118 11.76 -43.20 -1.94
CA ASN A 118 13.06 -43.75 -1.55
C ASN A 118 13.06 -44.44 -0.18
N LYS A 119 11.88 -44.73 0.41
CA LYS A 119 11.72 -45.41 1.71
C LYS A 119 12.49 -44.74 2.85
N GLY A 120 12.50 -43.40 2.87
CA GLY A 120 13.18 -42.57 3.87
C GLY A 120 14.70 -42.49 3.72
N LYS A 121 15.29 -43.07 2.67
CA LYS A 121 16.74 -42.98 2.42
C LYS A 121 17.11 -41.57 1.94
N ARG A 122 17.65 -40.77 2.86
CA ARG A 122 17.98 -39.34 2.63
C ARG A 122 18.93 -39.13 1.45
N LYS A 123 20.00 -39.91 1.35
CA LYS A 123 20.95 -39.80 0.23
C LYS A 123 20.29 -39.98 -1.14
N ALA A 124 19.50 -41.05 -1.32
CA ALA A 124 18.81 -41.33 -2.59
C ALA A 124 17.72 -40.28 -2.92
N ALA A 125 16.99 -39.80 -1.91
CA ALA A 125 16.02 -38.73 -2.09
C ALA A 125 16.69 -37.38 -2.43
N ALA A 126 17.86 -37.09 -1.86
CA ALA A 126 18.63 -35.89 -2.15
C ALA A 126 19.18 -35.92 -3.59
N ASP A 127 19.68 -37.07 -4.02
CA ASP A 127 20.14 -37.29 -5.40
C ASP A 127 18.99 -37.12 -6.41
N GLU A 128 17.78 -37.61 -6.11
CA GLU A 128 16.58 -37.41 -6.95
C GLU A 128 16.15 -35.94 -7.02
N LEU A 129 16.25 -35.20 -5.90
CA LEU A 129 15.95 -33.78 -5.84
C LEU A 129 17.06 -32.89 -6.40
N GLY A 130 18.23 -33.45 -6.74
CA GLY A 130 19.38 -32.69 -7.23
C GLY A 130 20.03 -31.78 -6.19
N ILE A 131 19.91 -32.11 -4.90
CA ILE A 131 20.47 -31.34 -3.79
C ILE A 131 21.41 -32.19 -2.94
N SER A 132 22.24 -31.55 -2.11
CA SER A 132 23.08 -32.29 -1.17
C SER A 132 22.24 -32.93 -0.05
N GLU A 133 22.68 -34.09 0.47
CA GLU A 133 22.05 -34.74 1.62
C GLU A 133 21.99 -33.80 2.85
N ARG A 134 22.98 -32.93 3.03
CA ARG A 134 23.00 -31.91 4.09
C ARG A 134 21.90 -30.88 3.90
N THR A 135 21.65 -30.44 2.66
CA THR A 135 20.55 -29.52 2.33
C THR A 135 19.21 -30.16 2.63
N LEU A 136 19.02 -31.42 2.21
CA LEU A 136 17.79 -32.17 2.48
C LEU A 136 17.55 -32.33 3.98
N TYR A 137 18.58 -32.70 4.76
CA TYR A 137 18.48 -32.82 6.21
C TYR A 137 18.01 -31.53 6.88
N ARG A 138 18.55 -30.38 6.46
CA ARG A 138 18.13 -29.07 7.00
C ARG A 138 16.67 -28.78 6.69
N LYS A 139 16.21 -29.06 5.46
CA LYS A 139 14.82 -28.86 5.05
C LYS A 139 13.86 -29.78 5.81
N ILE A 140 14.23 -31.05 6.01
CA ILE A 140 13.45 -31.99 6.84
C ILE A 140 13.25 -31.43 8.25
N LYS A 141 14.33 -30.92 8.87
CA LYS A 141 14.27 -30.32 10.21
C LYS A 141 13.49 -29.00 10.26
N GLN A 142 13.54 -28.20 9.20
CA GLN A 142 12.83 -26.90 9.14
C GLN A 142 11.31 -27.09 9.04
N PHE A 143 10.86 -28.13 8.35
CA PHE A 143 9.45 -28.37 8.07
C PHE A 143 8.83 -29.50 8.92
N ASP A 144 9.56 -29.98 9.94
CA ASP A 144 9.16 -31.08 10.83
C ASP A 144 8.62 -32.32 10.07
N LEU A 145 9.43 -32.81 9.13
CA LEU A 145 9.16 -33.95 8.24
C LEU A 145 9.69 -35.29 8.75
#